data_AF-A0A849CMK3-F1
#
_entry.id   AF-A0A849CMK3-F1
#
_cell.length_a   1.000
_cell.length_b   1.000
_cell.length_c   1.000
_cell.angle_alpha   90.00
_cell.angle_beta   90.00
_cell.angle_gamma   90.00
#
_symmetry.space_group_name_H-M   'P 1'
#
loop_
_entity.id
_entity.type
_entity.pdbx_description
1 polymer ?
#
loop_
_entity_poly.entity_id
_entity_poly.type
_entity_poly.pdbx_seq_one_letter_code
_entity_poly.pdbx_strand_id
1 'polypeptide(L)'
;MEKDWIKNLKVGDTVYFVETGRRSTFERETEVLKIGRKYLTIRVLSQDRKINLSDGYEESKYGALYGRIYRSKKDYLHELKLIELRFAVKKKIASSYFKLTSEDAEAINNLLDKYTE
;
A
#
# COMPACT_ATOMS: atom_id res chain seq x y z
N MET A 1 -6.11 0.68 14.15
CA MET A 1 -6.86 1.89 13.75
C MET A 1 -8.09 1.47 12.98
N GLU A 2 -9.25 1.80 13.54
CA GLU A 2 -10.57 1.46 13.01
C GLU A 2 -10.76 2.08 11.61
N LYS A 3 -11.14 1.26 10.63
CA LYS A 3 -11.32 1.66 9.23
C LYS A 3 -12.63 2.41 8.99
N ASP A 4 -13.29 2.89 10.04
CA ASP A 4 -14.59 3.57 9.97
C ASP A 4 -14.53 4.88 9.18
N TRP A 5 -13.35 5.46 9.01
CA TRP A 5 -13.18 6.62 8.15
C TRP A 5 -13.58 6.37 6.69
N ILE A 6 -13.42 5.13 6.18
CA ILE A 6 -13.73 4.79 4.79
C ILE A 6 -15.24 4.88 4.55
N LYS A 7 -16.05 4.50 5.54
CA LYS A 7 -17.52 4.57 5.47
C LYS A 7 -18.04 6.00 5.44
N ASN A 8 -17.23 6.96 5.91
CA ASN A 8 -17.58 8.38 5.99
C ASN A 8 -17.08 9.20 4.78
N LEU A 9 -16.42 8.56 3.81
CA LEU A 9 -15.99 9.23 2.58
C LEU A 9 -17.19 9.73 1.77
N LYS A 10 -16.97 10.83 1.04
CA LYS A 10 -17.91 11.43 0.09
C LYS A 10 -17.27 11.51 -1.29
N VAL A 11 -18.11 11.67 -2.31
CA VAL A 11 -17.63 11.99 -3.66
C VAL A 11 -16.92 13.35 -3.60
N GLY A 12 -15.76 13.46 -4.24
CA GLY A 12 -14.89 14.62 -4.15
C GLY A 12 -13.83 14.55 -3.05
N ASP A 13 -13.91 13.59 -2.11
CA ASP A 13 -12.89 13.45 -1.08
C ASP A 13 -11.56 12.95 -1.66
N THR A 14 -10.47 13.55 -1.20
CA THR A 14 -9.11 13.12 -1.52
C THR A 14 -8.71 11.90 -0.69
N VAL A 15 -8.14 10.90 -1.36
CA VAL A 15 -7.53 9.71 -0.75
C VAL A 15 -6.19 9.40 -1.40
N TYR A 16 -5.37 8.61 -0.71
CA TYR A 16 -4.05 8.20 -1.20
C TYR A 16 -4.06 6.71 -1.56
N PHE A 17 -3.60 6.36 -2.76
CA PHE A 17 -3.65 4.98 -3.26
C PHE A 17 -2.26 4.37 -3.41
N VAL A 18 -2.04 3.22 -2.77
CA VAL A 18 -0.80 2.42 -2.90
C VAL A 18 -1.09 1.19 -3.75
N GLU A 19 -0.30 0.95 -4.79
CA GLU A 19 -0.32 -0.35 -5.49
C GLU A 19 0.49 -1.38 -4.70
N THR A 20 -0.15 -2.49 -4.33
CA THR A 20 0.49 -3.61 -3.62
C THR A 20 0.90 -4.68 -4.63
N GLY A 21 2.21 -4.97 -4.72
CA GLY A 21 2.73 -6.08 -5.54
C GLY A 21 3.63 -5.68 -6.71
N ARG A 22 3.68 -4.39 -7.05
CA ARG A 22 4.78 -3.82 -7.85
C ARG A 22 5.54 -2.81 -7.00
N ARG A 23 6.77 -2.48 -7.39
CA ARG A 23 7.52 -1.39 -6.80
C ARG A 23 6.76 -0.10 -7.12
N SER A 24 5.80 0.27 -6.27
CA SER A 24 5.06 1.50 -6.42
C SER A 24 5.97 2.61 -5.91
N THR A 25 6.61 3.32 -6.84
CA THR A 25 7.59 4.38 -6.53
C THR A 25 6.98 5.77 -6.56
N PHE A 26 5.65 5.88 -6.65
CA PHE A 26 5.00 7.16 -6.94
C PHE A 26 3.86 7.44 -5.97
N GLU A 27 3.90 8.65 -5.39
CA GLU A 27 2.79 9.27 -4.68
C GLU A 27 1.54 9.33 -5.57
N ARG A 28 0.42 8.78 -5.11
CA ARG A 28 -0.86 8.83 -5.85
C ARG A 28 -1.98 9.34 -4.97
N GLU A 29 -2.04 10.66 -4.92
CA GLU A 29 -3.23 11.38 -4.47
C GLU A 29 -4.32 11.28 -5.55
N THR A 30 -5.55 10.94 -5.15
CA THR A 30 -6.69 10.80 -6.07
C THR A 30 -8.00 11.13 -5.37
N GLU A 31 -9.04 11.31 -6.15
CA GLU A 31 -10.39 11.68 -5.73
C GLU A 31 -11.33 10.47 -5.76
N VAL A 32 -12.25 10.42 -4.80
CA VAL A 32 -13.41 9.54 -4.83
C VAL A 32 -14.41 10.03 -5.87
N LEU A 33 -14.55 9.27 -6.96
CA LEU A 33 -15.44 9.60 -8.07
C LEU A 33 -16.88 9.13 -7.85
N LYS A 34 -17.07 7.99 -7.17
CA LYS A 34 -18.38 7.38 -6.95
C LYS A 34 -18.37 6.54 -5.68
N ILE A 35 -19.50 6.52 -4.97
CA ILE A 35 -19.72 5.65 -3.82
C ILE A 35 -20.97 4.81 -4.06
N GLY A 36 -20.83 3.50 -3.96
CA GLY A 36 -21.92 2.54 -3.95
C GLY A 36 -22.08 1.89 -2.57
N ARG A 37 -22.94 0.87 -2.47
CA ARG A 37 -23.22 0.18 -1.20
C ARG A 37 -22.02 -0.58 -0.62
N LYS A 38 -21.18 -1.16 -1.49
CA LYS A 38 -20.06 -2.03 -1.09
C LYS A 38 -18.69 -1.49 -1.51
N TYR A 39 -18.66 -0.63 -2.52
CA TYR A 39 -17.43 -0.16 -3.14
C TYR A 39 -17.49 1.33 -3.42
N LEU A 40 -16.34 1.98 -3.39
CA LEU A 40 -16.11 3.28 -4.00
C LEU A 40 -15.26 3.12 -5.26
N THR A 41 -15.33 4.11 -6.15
CA THR A 41 -14.49 4.21 -7.34
C THR A 41 -13.55 5.39 -7.20
N ILE A 42 -12.27 5.17 -7.46
CA ILE A 42 -11.24 6.22 -7.60
C ILE A 42 -10.62 6.14 -9.00
N ARG A 43 -9.93 7.19 -9.44
CA ARG A 43 -9.18 7.17 -10.70
C ARG A 43 -7.68 7.18 -10.47
N VAL A 44 -7.01 6.15 -10.97
CA VAL A 44 -5.57 5.98 -10.84
C VAL A 44 -4.99 5.70 -12.22
N LEU A 45 -4.05 6.53 -12.69
CA LEU A 45 -3.44 6.42 -14.03
C LEU A 45 -4.49 6.30 -15.15
N SER A 46 -5.51 7.15 -15.12
CA SER A 46 -6.62 7.13 -16.08
C SER A 46 -7.48 5.86 -16.07
N GLN A 47 -7.31 5.00 -15.07
CA GLN A 47 -8.12 3.79 -14.87
C GLN A 47 -8.98 3.91 -13.62
N ASP A 48 -10.25 3.56 -13.75
CA ASP A 48 -11.17 3.51 -12.63
C ASP A 48 -10.89 2.24 -11.81
N ARG A 49 -10.60 2.42 -10.51
CA ARG A 49 -10.32 1.33 -9.56
C ARG A 49 -11.46 1.20 -8.57
N LYS A 50 -11.88 -0.03 -8.28
CA LYS A 50 -12.94 -0.33 -7.32
C LYS A 50 -12.32 -0.68 -5.97
N ILE A 51 -12.70 0.06 -4.94
CA ILE A 51 -12.17 -0.12 -3.60
C ILE A 51 -13.29 -0.57 -2.67
N ASN A 52 -13.07 -1.64 -1.93
CA ASN A 52 -14.04 -2.17 -0.97
C ASN A 52 -14.12 -1.24 0.26
N LEU A 53 -15.35 -0.84 0.60
CA LEU A 53 -15.61 0.08 1.71
C LEU A 53 -15.35 -0.53 3.09
N SER A 54 -15.34 -1.86 3.21
CA SER A 54 -15.10 -2.55 4.48
C SER A 54 -13.63 -2.53 4.91
N ASP A 55 -12.71 -2.53 3.95
CA ASP A 55 -11.30 -2.76 4.23
C ASP A 55 -10.33 -1.81 3.51
N GLY A 56 -10.81 -1.03 2.54
CA GLY A 56 -10.03 -0.09 1.74
C GLY A 56 -9.15 -0.74 0.68
N TYR A 57 -9.31 -2.05 0.43
CA TYR A 57 -8.54 -2.74 -0.59
C TYR A 57 -9.22 -2.68 -1.95
N GLU A 58 -8.40 -2.66 -2.99
CA GLU A 58 -8.87 -2.80 -4.35
C GLU A 58 -9.47 -4.21 -4.56
N GLU A 59 -10.68 -4.24 -5.11
CA GLU A 59 -11.29 -5.48 -5.56
C GLU A 59 -10.63 -5.93 -6.86
N SER A 60 -10.04 -7.12 -6.85
CA SER A 60 -9.48 -7.71 -8.07
C SER A 60 -10.27 -8.91 -8.56
N LYS A 61 -10.32 -9.03 -9.89
CA LYS A 61 -11.01 -10.13 -10.58
C LYS A 61 -10.32 -11.50 -10.38
N TYR A 62 -9.05 -11.51 -9.96
CA TYR A 62 -8.21 -12.71 -9.88
C TYR A 62 -7.66 -12.97 -8.46
N GLY A 63 -8.24 -12.37 -7.42
CA GLY A 63 -7.87 -12.61 -6.02
C GLY A 63 -6.54 -12.00 -5.55
N ALA A 64 -5.69 -11.51 -6.45
CA ALA A 64 -4.51 -10.74 -6.08
C ALA A 64 -4.90 -9.29 -5.72
N LEU A 65 -4.70 -8.86 -4.47
CA LEU A 65 -4.99 -7.48 -4.06
C LEU A 65 -3.98 -6.52 -4.72
N TYR A 66 -4.47 -5.62 -5.58
CA TYR A 66 -3.62 -4.74 -6.40
C TYR A 66 -3.37 -3.35 -5.79
N GLY A 67 -4.10 -2.99 -4.74
CA GLY A 67 -3.84 -1.75 -4.03
C GLY A 67 -4.72 -1.51 -2.82
N ARG A 68 -4.42 -0.43 -2.12
CA ARG A 68 -5.12 0.00 -0.90
C ARG A 68 -5.16 1.51 -0.80
N ILE A 69 -6.28 2.04 -0.30
CA ILE A 69 -6.42 3.47 -0.01
C ILE A 69 -6.06 3.81 1.44
N TYR A 70 -5.59 5.04 1.63
CA TYR A 70 -5.24 5.64 2.91
C TYR A 70 -5.87 7.02 3.02
N ARG A 71 -6.30 7.37 4.24
CA ARG A 71 -6.92 8.68 4.53
C ARG A 71 -5.91 9.80 4.50
N SER A 72 -4.72 9.54 5.06
CA SER A 72 -3.69 10.54 5.27
C SER A 72 -2.45 10.25 4.46
N LYS A 73 -1.78 11.32 4.02
CA LYS A 73 -0.45 11.23 3.39
C LYS A 73 0.57 10.55 4.30
N LYS A 74 0.44 10.72 5.62
CA LYS A 74 1.35 10.09 6.60
C LYS A 74 1.25 8.56 6.54
N ASP A 75 0.03 8.02 6.62
CA ASP A 75 -0.19 6.56 6.58
C ASP A 75 0.22 5.97 5.23
N TYR A 76 -0.05 6.73 4.16
CA TYR A 76 0.37 6.43 2.80
C TYR A 76 1.89 6.29 2.68
N LEU A 77 2.65 7.32 3.11
CA LEU A 77 4.10 7.32 3.05
C LEU A 77 4.71 6.23 3.93
N HIS A 78 4.09 5.95 5.08
CA HIS A 78 4.50 4.85 5.95
C HIS A 78 4.35 3.49 5.25
N GLU A 79 3.23 3.22 4.57
CA GLU A 79 3.09 1.96 3.83
C GLU A 79 4.08 1.85 2.66
N LEU A 80 4.34 2.95 1.92
CA LEU A 80 5.35 2.95 0.87
C LEU A 80 6.73 2.54 1.41
N LYS A 81 7.15 3.14 2.53
CA LYS A 81 8.40 2.79 3.22
C LYS A 81 8.44 1.30 3.58
N LEU A 82 7.35 0.75 4.13
CA LEU A 82 7.26 -0.67 4.46
C LEU A 82 7.36 -1.58 3.23
N ILE A 83 6.76 -1.18 2.10
CA ILE A 83 6.85 -1.93 0.85
C ILE A 83 8.30 -1.94 0.34
N GLU A 84 8.97 -0.77 0.32
CA GLU A 84 10.38 -0.68 -0.08
C GLU A 84 11.28 -1.56 0.77
N LEU A 85 11.09 -1.52 2.10
CA LEU A 85 11.81 -2.35 3.05
C LEU A 85 11.57 -3.84 2.79
N ARG A 86 10.32 -4.28 2.60
CA ARG A 86 9.99 -5.68 2.24
C ARG A 86 10.69 -6.10 0.95
N PHE A 87 10.79 -5.23 -0.05
CA PHE A 87 11.51 -5.51 -1.29
C PHE A 87 13.02 -5.61 -1.05
N ALA A 88 13.62 -4.72 -0.25
CA ALA A 88 15.03 -4.76 0.08
C ALA A 88 15.41 -6.06 0.82
N VAL A 89 14.61 -6.44 1.82
CA VAL A 89 14.77 -7.70 2.56
C VAL A 89 14.62 -8.91 1.64
N LYS A 90 13.56 -8.97 0.82
CA LYS A 90 13.37 -10.06 -0.15
C LYS A 90 14.53 -10.16 -1.14
N LYS A 91 15.06 -9.03 -1.63
CA LYS A 91 16.20 -9.01 -2.54
C LYS A 91 17.45 -9.59 -1.88
N LYS A 92 17.71 -9.24 -0.61
CA LYS A 92 18.83 -9.78 0.17
C LYS A 92 18.69 -11.29 0.37
N ILE A 93 17.51 -11.76 0.79
CA ILE A 93 17.23 -13.19 0.96
C ILE A 93 17.42 -13.94 -0.38
N ALA A 94 16.91 -13.38 -1.48
CA ALA A 94 17.01 -14.01 -2.80
C ALA A 94 18.43 -14.00 -3.39
N SER A 95 19.28 -13.01 -3.06
CA SER A 95 20.70 -13.04 -3.44
C SER A 95 21.50 -14.07 -2.65
N SER A 96 21.04 -14.44 -1.46
CA SER A 96 21.72 -15.38 -0.53
C SER A 96 21.11 -16.79 -0.62
N TYR A 97 21.06 -17.36 -1.84
CA TYR A 97 20.48 -18.66 -2.26
C TYR A 97 20.78 -19.88 -1.32
N PHE A 98 20.25 -19.90 -0.09
CA PHE A 98 20.56 -20.82 1.02
C PHE A 98 21.72 -20.42 1.96
N LYS A 99 21.54 -19.34 2.72
CA LYS A 99 21.71 -19.25 4.20
C LYS A 99 21.69 -17.77 4.58
N LEU A 100 20.71 -17.36 5.40
CA LEU A 100 20.79 -16.08 6.10
C LEU A 100 21.98 -16.14 7.07
N THR A 101 22.97 -15.28 6.83
CA THR A 101 24.11 -15.12 7.76
C THR A 101 23.74 -14.14 8.88
N SER A 102 24.53 -14.11 9.95
CA SER A 102 24.40 -13.09 11.00
C SER A 102 24.61 -11.67 10.46
N GLU A 103 25.49 -11.50 9.47
CA GLU A 103 25.71 -10.22 8.78
C GLU A 103 24.48 -9.79 7.95
N ASP A 104 23.79 -10.73 7.31
CA ASP A 104 22.54 -10.44 6.61
C ASP A 104 21.43 -10.02 7.59
N ALA A 105 21.35 -10.66 8.76
CA ALA A 105 20.40 -10.30 9.81
C ALA A 105 20.68 -8.91 10.39
N GLU A 106 21.95 -8.56 10.61
CA GLU A 106 22.37 -7.24 11.07
C GLU A 106 22.09 -6.17 10.02
N ALA A 107 22.36 -6.45 8.73
CA ALA A 107 22.01 -5.53 7.64
C ALA A 107 20.49 -5.33 7.51
N ILE A 108 19.68 -6.36 7.76
CA ILE A 108 18.21 -6.24 7.82
C ILE A 108 17.79 -5.40 9.01
N ASN A 109 18.35 -5.61 10.21
CA ASN A 109 18.02 -4.83 11.40
C ASN A 109 18.40 -3.35 11.23
N ASN A 110 19.59 -3.05 10.72
CA ASN A 110 19.99 -1.67 10.42
C ASN A 110 19.08 -0.99 9.39
N LEU A 111 18.55 -1.75 8.42
CA LEU A 111 17.50 -1.26 7.54
C LEU A 111 16.21 -1.00 8.32
N LEU A 112 15.73 -1.94 9.14
CA LEU A 112 14.51 -1.78 9.95
C LEU A 112 14.60 -0.54 10.86
N ASP A 113 15.72 -0.34 11.54
CA ASP A 113 15.96 0.77 12.47
C ASP A 113 15.89 2.13 11.74
N LYS A 114 16.52 2.25 10.56
CA LYS A 114 16.46 3.46 9.73
C LYS A 114 15.03 3.84 9.30
N TYR A 115 14.12 2.87 9.26
CA TYR A 115 12.73 3.10 8.85
C TYR A 115 11.75 3.20 10.03
N THR A 116 12.22 3.01 11.28
CA THR A 116 11.41 3.11 12.51
C THR A 116 11.69 4.36 13.35
N GLU A 117 12.74 5.13 13.06
CA GLU A 117 12.93 6.54 13.49
C GLU A 117 12.09 7.54 12.65
#